data_AF-K0UQV7-F1
#
_entry.id   AF-K0UQV7-F1
#
_cell.length_a   1.000
_cell.length_b   1.000
_cell.length_c   1.000
_cell.angle_alpha   90.00
_cell.angle_beta   90.00
_cell.angle_gamma   90.00
#
_symmetry.space_group_name_H-M   'P 1'
#
loop_
_entity.id
_entity.type
_entity.pdbx_description
1 polymer ?
#
loop_
_entity_poly.entity_id
_entity_poly.type
_entity_poly.pdbx_seq_one_letter_code
_entity_poly.pdbx_strand_id
1 'polypeptide(L)'
;GQPDRLAPVRNPLGCNMSLRRSALDDIGGFRPEVGRVGKKPVGGEETELFLRLRTMRPTGRVLLDPAASVRHYVSSDRATLRYFVSRCYHEGLSKAVVTRLAQAPRPLDSERAYTTKVLPRAVAREAVSLRRGGRARAAVMVLGLGVTTAGYLRGKLVRRSR
;
A
#
# COMPACT_ATOMS: atom_id res chain seq x y z
N GLY A 1 6.63 -11.57 -1.35
CA GLY A 1 7.34 -10.50 -2.07
C GLY A 1 6.54 -10.12 -3.29
N GLN A 2 7.07 -9.24 -4.13
CA GLN A 2 6.54 -9.05 -5.48
C GLN A 2 6.94 -10.25 -6.37
N PRO A 3 6.20 -10.53 -7.45
CA PRO A 3 6.58 -11.55 -8.43
C PRO A 3 7.93 -11.24 -9.10
N ASP A 4 8.66 -12.29 -9.43
CA ASP A 4 9.93 -12.29 -10.17
C ASP A 4 9.77 -12.63 -11.66
N ARG A 5 8.55 -12.96 -12.09
CA ARG A 5 8.12 -13.18 -13.46
C ARG A 5 6.76 -12.53 -13.70
N LEU A 6 6.36 -12.41 -14.96
CA LEU A 6 5.04 -11.92 -15.34
C LEU A 6 3.95 -12.69 -14.58
N ALA A 7 3.19 -12.00 -13.74
CA ALA A 7 2.21 -12.63 -12.88
C ALA A 7 1.02 -11.71 -12.56
N PRO A 8 -0.17 -12.29 -12.32
CA PRO A 8 -1.31 -11.54 -11.82
C PRO A 8 -1.04 -10.91 -10.45
N VAL A 9 -1.43 -9.66 -10.29
CA VAL A 9 -1.39 -8.92 -9.01
C VAL A 9 -2.75 -8.27 -8.73
N ARG A 10 -2.98 -7.84 -7.48
CA ARG A 10 -4.20 -7.11 -7.13
C ARG A 10 -4.25 -5.73 -7.79
N ASN A 11 -3.14 -5.00 -7.67
CA ASN A 11 -2.95 -3.64 -8.16
C ASN A 11 -1.44 -3.44 -8.42
N PRO A 12 -1.06 -2.62 -9.42
CA PRO A 12 0.33 -2.26 -9.67
C PRO A 12 0.78 -1.17 -8.69
N LEU A 13 2.04 -0.73 -8.84
CA LEU A 13 2.59 0.44 -8.17
C LEU A 13 2.31 1.69 -9.01
N GLY A 14 1.80 2.75 -8.38
CA GLY A 14 1.35 3.96 -9.08
C GLY A 14 2.44 4.66 -9.91
N CYS A 15 3.71 4.52 -9.54
CA CYS A 15 4.83 5.11 -10.28
C CYS A 15 5.16 4.43 -11.61
N ASN A 16 4.59 3.24 -11.87
CA ASN A 16 4.83 2.51 -13.10
C ASN A 16 3.65 1.59 -13.42
N MET A 17 2.60 2.18 -13.99
CA MET A 17 1.40 1.46 -14.37
C MET A 17 0.83 2.00 -15.67
N SER A 18 0.17 1.12 -16.40
CA SER A 18 -0.61 1.45 -17.59
C SER A 18 -1.93 0.69 -17.55
N LEU A 19 -2.98 1.29 -18.09
CA LEU A 19 -4.27 0.65 -18.25
C LEU A 19 -4.92 1.06 -19.57
N ARG A 20 -5.82 0.22 -20.09
CA ARG A 20 -6.61 0.56 -21.28
C ARG A 20 -7.50 1.76 -20.95
N ARG A 21 -7.55 2.74 -21.87
CA ARG A 21 -8.41 3.92 -21.72
C ARG A 21 -9.86 3.56 -21.41
N SER A 22 -10.43 2.61 -22.15
CA SER A 22 -11.80 2.13 -21.91
C SER A 22 -12.01 1.56 -20.51
N ALA A 23 -10.99 0.96 -19.88
CA ALA A 23 -11.11 0.49 -18.50
C ALA A 23 -11.11 1.64 -17.49
N LEU A 24 -10.48 2.78 -17.80
CA LEU A 24 -10.51 3.98 -16.96
C LEU A 24 -11.84 4.73 -17.12
N ASP A 25 -12.33 4.82 -18.36
CA ASP A 25 -13.59 5.51 -18.69
C ASP A 25 -14.79 4.79 -18.05
N ASP A 26 -14.85 3.44 -18.15
CA ASP A 26 -15.89 2.62 -17.52
C ASP A 26 -16.01 2.85 -16.01
N ILE A 27 -14.89 3.13 -15.36
CA ILE A 27 -14.84 3.35 -13.92
C ILE A 27 -14.89 4.84 -13.57
N GLY A 28 -15.06 5.75 -14.51
CA GLY A 28 -15.15 7.19 -14.23
C GLY A 28 -13.86 7.78 -13.63
N GLY A 29 -12.70 7.19 -13.92
CA GLY A 29 -11.40 7.74 -13.52
C GLY A 29 -11.01 7.54 -12.04
N PHE A 30 -10.03 8.34 -11.61
CA PHE A 30 -9.56 8.39 -10.23
C PHE A 30 -10.52 9.18 -9.34
N ARG A 31 -10.69 8.74 -8.10
CA ARG A 31 -11.44 9.46 -7.07
C ARG A 31 -10.60 10.59 -6.47
N PRO A 32 -11.02 11.87 -6.56
CA PRO A 32 -10.28 12.99 -5.96
C PRO A 32 -10.24 12.94 -4.43
N GLU A 33 -11.09 12.14 -3.80
CA GLU A 33 -11.12 11.94 -2.34
C GLU A 33 -10.00 11.02 -1.84
N VAL A 34 -9.27 10.37 -2.74
CA VAL A 34 -8.13 9.51 -2.44
C VAL A 34 -6.87 10.15 -2.97
N GLY A 35 -5.84 10.16 -2.13
CA GLY A 35 -4.50 10.52 -2.57
C GLY A 35 -3.85 11.64 -1.80
N ARG A 36 -2.65 12.00 -2.26
CA ARG A 36 -1.77 12.96 -1.59
C ARG A 36 -2.43 14.33 -1.45
N VAL A 37 -2.48 14.86 -0.23
CA VAL A 37 -2.95 16.22 0.06
C VAL A 37 -1.78 17.08 0.53
N GLY A 38 -1.25 17.92 -0.36
CA GLY A 38 -0.08 18.77 -0.11
C GLY A 38 1.11 17.95 0.41
N LYS A 39 1.61 18.29 1.61
CA LYS A 39 2.74 17.58 2.24
C LYS A 39 2.34 16.29 2.97
N LYS A 40 1.05 16.02 3.19
CA LYS A 40 0.59 14.82 3.91
C LYS A 40 0.79 13.58 3.04
N PRO A 41 1.53 12.55 3.49
CA PRO A 41 1.87 11.39 2.68
C PRO A 41 0.76 10.32 2.69
N VAL A 42 -0.51 10.75 2.58
CA VAL A 42 -1.63 9.87 2.24
C VAL A 42 -1.53 9.45 0.78
N GLY A 43 -2.10 8.31 0.43
CA GLY A 43 -2.05 7.74 -0.92
C GLY A 43 -3.08 6.62 -1.11
N GLY A 44 -2.82 5.73 -2.07
CA GLY A 44 -3.67 4.58 -2.37
C GLY A 44 -4.64 4.82 -3.50
N GLU A 45 -4.39 5.85 -4.32
CA GLU A 45 -5.13 6.19 -5.54
C GLU A 45 -5.21 4.98 -6.47
N GLU A 46 -4.07 4.34 -6.75
CA GLU A 46 -4.02 3.14 -7.58
C GLU A 46 -4.69 1.95 -6.88
N THR A 47 -4.51 1.81 -5.57
CA THR A 47 -5.11 0.70 -4.83
C THR A 47 -6.64 0.77 -4.88
N GLU A 48 -7.23 1.96 -4.67
CA GLU A 48 -8.68 2.18 -4.81
C GLU A 48 -9.15 1.89 -6.24
N LEU A 49 -8.47 2.49 -7.23
CA LEU A 49 -8.81 2.36 -8.64
C LEU A 49 -8.91 0.89 -9.06
N PHE A 50 -7.88 0.10 -8.74
CA PHE A 50 -7.81 -1.30 -9.15
C PHE A 50 -8.71 -2.22 -8.33
N LEU A 51 -8.98 -1.92 -7.05
CA LEU A 51 -10.00 -2.64 -6.29
C LEU A 51 -11.38 -2.45 -6.93
N ARG A 52 -11.72 -1.20 -7.27
CA ARG A 52 -12.99 -0.85 -7.92
C ARG A 52 -13.11 -1.41 -9.33
N LEU A 53 -12.04 -1.33 -10.12
CA LEU A 53 -11.97 -1.93 -11.46
C LEU A 53 -12.20 -3.44 -11.42
N ARG A 54 -11.63 -4.15 -10.45
CA ARG A 54 -11.82 -5.60 -10.31
C ARG A 54 -13.25 -5.99 -9.94
N THR A 55 -13.95 -5.15 -9.17
CA THR A 55 -15.38 -5.34 -8.89
C THR A 55 -16.22 -5.17 -10.15
N MET A 56 -15.95 -4.14 -10.97
CA MET A 56 -16.72 -3.87 -12.20
C MET A 56 -16.34 -4.75 -13.39
N ARG A 57 -15.09 -5.24 -13.46
CA ARG A 57 -14.60 -6.12 -14.52
C ARG A 57 -13.96 -7.39 -13.94
N PRO A 58 -14.76 -8.37 -13.49
CA PRO A 58 -14.25 -9.59 -12.83
C PRO A 58 -13.34 -10.46 -13.72
N THR A 59 -13.53 -10.40 -15.04
CA THR A 59 -12.69 -11.09 -16.03
C THR A 59 -11.39 -10.35 -16.34
N GLY A 60 -11.28 -9.08 -15.93
CA GLY A 60 -10.07 -8.28 -16.07
C GLY A 60 -8.87 -8.89 -15.37
N ARG A 61 -7.68 -8.62 -15.91
CA ARG A 61 -6.41 -9.05 -15.33
C ARG A 61 -5.50 -7.85 -15.16
N VAL A 62 -4.83 -7.82 -14.01
CA VAL A 62 -3.76 -6.86 -13.71
C VAL A 62 -2.49 -7.67 -13.60
N LEU A 63 -1.50 -7.36 -14.44
CA LEU A 63 -0.24 -8.08 -14.49
C LEU A 63 0.87 -7.15 -13.99
N LEU A 64 1.83 -7.73 -13.26
CA LEU A 64 3.11 -7.11 -12.97
C LEU A 64 4.15 -7.79 -13.85
N ASP A 65 4.81 -7.01 -14.70
CA ASP A 65 5.97 -7.44 -15.48
C ASP A 65 7.24 -6.88 -14.83
N PRO A 66 8.12 -7.72 -14.26
CA PRO A 66 9.39 -7.27 -13.70
C PRO A 66 10.31 -6.59 -14.72
N ALA A 67 10.16 -6.85 -16.03
CA ALA A 67 10.92 -6.19 -17.08
C ALA A 67 10.49 -4.74 -17.29
N ALA A 68 9.22 -4.40 -17.02
CA ALA A 68 8.73 -3.03 -17.00
C ALA A 68 9.18 -2.37 -15.68
N SER A 69 10.41 -1.85 -15.65
CA SER A 69 11.01 -1.26 -14.45
C SER A 69 11.27 0.24 -14.59
N VAL A 70 11.23 0.95 -13.46
CA VAL A 70 11.55 2.38 -13.37
C VAL A 70 12.54 2.62 -12.24
N ARG A 71 13.39 3.63 -12.38
CA ARG A 71 14.23 4.13 -11.28
C ARG A 71 13.50 5.24 -10.53
N HIS A 72 13.23 5.01 -9.25
CA HIS A 72 12.58 5.99 -8.40
C HIS A 72 13.59 6.68 -7.50
N TYR A 73 13.69 8.01 -7.60
CA TYR A 73 14.53 8.80 -6.72
C TYR A 73 13.87 8.97 -5.35
N VAL A 74 14.61 8.64 -4.29
CA VAL A 74 14.20 8.86 -2.90
C VAL A 74 15.11 9.91 -2.29
N SER A 75 14.55 11.08 -2.01
CA SER A 75 15.27 12.19 -1.38
C SER A 75 15.64 11.88 0.08
N SER A 76 16.67 12.55 0.59
CA SER A 76 17.22 12.31 1.94
C SER A 76 16.22 12.53 3.06
N ASP A 77 15.30 13.49 2.92
CA ASP A 77 14.22 13.75 3.88
C ASP A 77 13.28 12.53 4.05
N ARG A 78 13.15 11.71 2.99
CA ARG A 78 12.33 10.49 2.99
C ARG A 78 13.07 9.25 3.50
N ALA A 79 14.38 9.35 3.70
CA ALA A 79 15.22 8.30 4.26
C ALA A 79 15.37 8.41 5.80
N THR A 80 14.48 9.15 6.47
CA THR A 80 14.52 9.38 7.92
C THR A 80 13.50 8.53 8.68
N LEU A 81 13.80 8.17 9.92
CA LEU A 81 12.85 7.48 10.80
C LEU A 81 11.57 8.32 11.02
N ARG A 82 11.72 9.64 11.11
CA ARG A 82 10.60 10.59 11.24
C ARG A 82 9.65 10.48 10.05
N TYR A 83 10.19 10.50 8.82
CA TYR A 83 9.39 10.32 7.62
C TYR A 83 8.75 8.93 7.58
N PHE A 84 9.49 7.87 7.92
CA PHE A 84 8.96 6.51 7.98
C PHE A 84 7.74 6.39 8.90
N VAL A 85 7.84 6.87 10.15
CA VAL A 85 6.72 6.84 11.11
C VAL A 85 5.53 7.65 10.60
N SER A 86 5.78 8.87 10.09
CA SER A 86 4.72 9.69 9.49
C SER A 86 4.05 9.00 8.31
N ARG A 87 4.83 8.40 7.41
CA ARG A 87 4.31 7.67 6.24
C ARG A 87 3.50 6.45 6.66
N CYS A 88 3.95 5.68 7.65
CA CYS A 88 3.22 4.53 8.20
C CYS A 88 1.87 4.94 8.78
N TYR A 89 1.81 6.04 9.53
CA TYR A 89 0.56 6.52 10.12
C TYR A 89 -0.45 6.92 9.03
N HIS A 90 0.00 7.69 8.04
CA HIS A 90 -0.84 8.12 6.93
C HIS A 90 -1.20 6.97 5.98
N GLU A 91 -0.39 5.90 5.90
CA GLU A 91 -0.79 4.67 5.21
C GLU A 91 -2.01 4.06 5.87
N GLY A 92 -2.01 3.96 7.20
CA GLY A 92 -3.15 3.47 7.96
C GLY A 92 -4.42 4.26 7.67
N LEU A 93 -4.34 5.60 7.74
CA LEU A 93 -5.45 6.49 7.39
C LEU A 93 -5.93 6.26 5.96
N SER A 94 -5.00 6.10 5.02
CA SER A 94 -5.30 5.84 3.60
C SER A 94 -6.04 4.52 3.43
N LYS A 95 -5.63 3.44 4.11
CA LYS A 95 -6.35 2.16 4.08
C LYS A 95 -7.76 2.27 4.62
N ALA A 96 -8.00 3.10 5.64
CA ALA A 96 -9.36 3.33 6.14
C ALA A 96 -10.26 4.01 5.08
N VAL A 97 -9.69 4.93 4.29
CA VAL A 97 -10.40 5.59 3.18
C VAL A 97 -10.64 4.63 2.02
N VAL A 98 -9.60 3.94 1.55
CA VAL A 98 -9.65 3.01 0.41
C VAL A 98 -10.63 1.87 0.68
N THR A 99 -10.58 1.25 1.87
CA THR A 99 -11.46 0.13 2.22
C THR A 99 -12.94 0.50 2.20
N ARG A 100 -13.26 1.75 2.55
CA ARG A 100 -14.63 2.29 2.48
C ARG A 100 -15.05 2.61 1.05
N LEU A 101 -14.19 3.30 0.29
CA LEU A 101 -14.54 3.81 -1.05
C LEU A 101 -14.58 2.73 -2.12
N ALA A 102 -13.64 1.80 -2.08
CA ALA A 102 -13.55 0.76 -3.10
C ALA A 102 -14.73 -0.23 -3.01
N GLN A 103 -15.33 -0.37 -1.81
CA GLN A 103 -16.41 -1.33 -1.51
C GLN A 103 -16.15 -2.75 -2.02
N ALA A 104 -14.88 -3.09 -2.23
CA ALA A 104 -14.49 -4.37 -2.81
C ALA A 104 -14.62 -5.48 -1.76
N PRO A 105 -14.95 -6.72 -2.17
CA PRO A 105 -14.89 -7.86 -1.29
C PRO A 105 -13.43 -8.04 -0.82
N ARG A 106 -13.23 -8.11 0.50
CA ARG A 106 -11.93 -8.30 1.16
C ARG A 106 -10.85 -7.29 0.70
N PRO A 107 -11.06 -5.98 0.95
CA PRO A 107 -10.19 -4.91 0.43
C PRO A 107 -8.78 -4.90 1.04
N LEU A 108 -8.51 -5.70 2.07
CA LEU A 108 -7.23 -5.81 2.77
C LEU A 108 -6.56 -7.19 2.66
N ASP A 109 -6.98 -8.06 1.73
CA ASP A 109 -6.40 -9.41 1.64
C ASP A 109 -4.89 -9.40 1.38
N SER A 110 -4.41 -8.50 0.51
CA SER A 110 -2.98 -8.34 0.26
C SER A 110 -2.22 -7.85 1.49
N GLU A 111 -2.78 -6.87 2.22
CA GLU A 111 -2.21 -6.35 3.46
C GLU A 111 -2.20 -7.44 4.54
N ARG A 112 -3.29 -8.19 4.72
CA ARG A 112 -3.39 -9.31 5.67
C ARG A 112 -2.36 -10.40 5.34
N ALA A 113 -2.22 -10.79 4.08
CA ALA A 113 -1.22 -11.77 3.68
C ALA A 113 0.20 -11.29 3.99
N TYR A 114 0.49 -10.01 3.74
CA TYR A 114 1.78 -9.42 4.05
C TYR A 114 2.07 -9.42 5.56
N THR A 115 1.15 -8.92 6.39
CA THR A 115 1.36 -8.77 7.84
C THR A 115 1.37 -10.10 8.59
N THR A 116 0.74 -11.14 8.05
CA THR A 116 0.70 -12.47 8.68
C THR A 116 1.77 -13.43 8.18
N LYS A 117 2.25 -13.28 6.93
CA LYS A 117 3.20 -14.24 6.32
C LYS A 117 4.57 -13.67 6.04
N VAL A 118 4.64 -12.44 5.51
CA VAL A 118 5.90 -11.85 5.03
C VAL A 118 6.61 -11.09 6.16
N LEU A 119 5.89 -10.22 6.84
CA LEU A 119 6.45 -9.35 7.86
C LEU A 119 7.01 -10.11 9.07
N PRO A 120 6.33 -11.12 9.65
CA PRO A 120 6.87 -11.83 10.82
C PRO A 120 8.17 -12.58 10.50
N ARG A 121 8.27 -13.17 9.31
CA ARG A 121 9.50 -13.83 8.83
C ARG A 121 10.64 -12.82 8.66
N ALA A 122 10.34 -11.63 8.15
CA ALA A 122 11.34 -10.56 8.03
C ALA A 122 11.81 -10.08 9.41
N VAL A 123 10.89 -9.88 10.36
CA VAL A 123 11.22 -9.50 11.74
C VAL A 123 12.11 -10.55 12.40
N ALA A 124 11.74 -11.83 12.33
CA ALA A 124 12.54 -12.93 12.89
C ALA A 124 13.95 -12.98 12.28
N ARG A 125 14.05 -12.88 10.95
CA ARG A 125 15.32 -12.86 10.23
C ARG A 125 16.23 -11.71 10.68
N GLU A 126 15.69 -10.50 10.83
CA GLU A 126 16.48 -9.37 11.29
C GLU A 126 16.85 -9.45 12.77
N ALA A 127 15.97 -10.02 13.62
CA ALA A 127 16.20 -10.19 15.05
C ALA A 127 17.39 -11.12 15.37
N VAL A 128 17.59 -12.17 14.56
CA VAL A 128 18.70 -13.12 14.68
C VAL A 128 19.89 -12.77 13.76
N SER A 129 19.82 -11.67 13.02
CA SER A 129 20.88 -11.29 12.09
C SER A 129 22.16 -10.90 12.81
N LEU A 130 23.29 -11.49 12.39
CA LEU A 130 24.63 -11.10 12.84
C LEU A 130 25.10 -9.77 12.24
N ARG A 131 24.37 -9.23 11.25
CA ARG A 131 24.69 -7.92 10.66
C ARG A 131 24.39 -6.81 11.66
N ARG A 132 25.29 -5.83 11.77
CA ARG A 132 25.12 -4.66 12.63
C ARG A 132 23.74 -4.02 12.42
N GLY A 133 23.04 -3.75 13.52
CA GLY A 133 21.72 -3.11 13.52
C GLY A 133 20.53 -4.02 13.21
N GLY A 134 20.68 -5.35 13.15
CA GLY A 134 19.57 -6.29 12.90
C GLY A 134 18.37 -6.09 13.84
N ARG A 135 18.60 -6.09 15.16
CA ARG A 135 17.56 -5.84 16.17
C ARG A 135 16.87 -4.48 16.00
N ALA A 136 17.63 -3.44 15.63
CA ALA A 136 17.07 -2.12 15.37
C ALA A 136 16.16 -2.13 14.12
N ARG A 137 16.55 -2.82 13.04
CA ARG A 137 15.71 -3.01 11.86
C ARG A 137 14.42 -3.78 12.20
N ALA A 138 14.53 -4.85 13.00
CA ALA A 138 13.37 -5.61 13.48
C ALA A 138 12.42 -4.71 14.31
N ALA A 139 12.95 -3.91 15.23
CA ALA A 139 12.16 -2.96 16.01
C ALA A 139 11.45 -1.92 15.14
N VAL A 140 12.13 -1.36 14.13
CA VAL A 140 11.51 -0.41 13.18
C VAL A 140 10.40 -1.05 12.35
N MET A 141 10.54 -2.33 11.96
CA MET A 141 9.46 -3.06 11.28
C MET A 141 8.21 -3.21 12.15
N VAL A 142 8.39 -3.58 13.42
CA VAL A 142 7.29 -3.71 14.40
C VAL A 142 6.65 -2.35 14.67
N LEU A 143 7.46 -1.30 14.86
CA LEU A 143 7.01 0.08 15.01
C LEU A 143 6.15 0.51 13.81
N GLY A 144 6.61 0.26 12.59
CA GLY A 144 5.87 0.59 11.38
C GLY A 144 4.48 -0.04 11.34
N LEU A 145 4.39 -1.35 11.65
CA LEU A 145 3.10 -2.05 11.72
C LEU A 145 2.18 -1.46 12.80
N GLY A 146 2.70 -1.21 14.00
CA GLY A 146 1.93 -0.63 15.10
C GLY A 146 1.38 0.75 14.75
N VAL A 147 2.22 1.62 14.18
CA VAL A 147 1.85 2.98 13.76
C VAL A 147 0.84 2.97 12.61
N THR A 148 1.01 2.08 11.62
CA THR A 148 0.01 1.90 10.54
C THR A 148 -1.32 1.39 11.08
N THR A 149 -1.30 0.45 12.03
CA THR A 149 -2.51 -0.08 12.67
C THR A 149 -3.25 1.03 13.43
N ALA A 150 -2.53 1.84 14.21
CA ALA A 150 -3.10 2.98 14.93
C ALA A 150 -3.73 4.01 13.95
N GLY A 151 -3.05 4.34 12.86
CA GLY A 151 -3.60 5.21 11.81
C GLY A 151 -4.87 4.66 11.18
N TYR A 152 -4.92 3.35 10.89
CA TYR A 152 -6.10 2.70 10.34
C TYR A 152 -7.30 2.73 11.29
N LEU A 153 -7.08 2.39 12.57
CA LEU A 153 -8.12 2.45 13.59
C LEU A 153 -8.65 3.87 13.78
N ARG A 154 -7.76 4.87 13.84
CA ARG A 154 -8.16 6.28 13.91
C ARG A 154 -9.00 6.70 12.70
N GLY A 155 -8.58 6.31 11.49
CA GLY A 155 -9.30 6.60 10.25
C GLY A 155 -10.71 5.99 10.23
N LYS A 156 -10.88 4.79 10.80
CA LYS A 156 -12.20 4.17 10.97
C LYS A 156 -13.07 4.90 11.99
N LEU A 157 -12.51 5.32 13.12
CA LEU A 157 -13.26 5.97 14.21
C LEU A 157 -13.78 7.36 13.80
N VAL A 158 -12.90 8.23 13.26
CA VAL A 158 -13.25 9.63 12.92
C VAL A 158 -14.38 9.73 11.88
N ARG A 159 -14.55 8.70 11.06
CA ARG A 159 -15.57 8.65 10.00
C ARG A 159 -16.81 7.83 10.36
N ARG A 160 -16.88 7.25 11.57
CA ARG A 160 -18.13 6.70 12.14
C ARG A 160 -18.93 7.75 12.89
N SER A 161 -18.31 8.85 13.29
CA SER A 161 -18.90 9.96 14.04
C SER A 161 -19.35 11.13 13.15
N ARG A 162 -19.45 10.91 11.84
CA ARG A 162 -20.05 11.80 10.83
C ARG A 162 -21.00 10.96 9.99
#